data_AF-A0A3D3UQC3-F1
#
_entry.id   AF-A0A3D3UQC3-F1
#
_cell.length_a   1.000
_cell.length_b   1.000
_cell.length_c   1.000
_cell.angle_alpha   90.00
_cell.angle_beta   90.00
_cell.angle_gamma   90.00
#
_symmetry.space_group_name_H-M   'P 1'
#
loop_
_entity.id
_entity.type
_entity.pdbx_description
1 polymer ?
#
loop_
_entity_poly.entity_id
_entity_poly.type
_entity_poly.pdbx_seq_one_letter_code
_entity_poly.pdbx_strand_id
1 'polypeptide(L)'
;MIRSRITTALAIVWFSTLIAMPFVAAASDENTAGEDSFFPDLPIETHGFYEVRGGYRLQEDKYEKDMSIMEGRFQLDLFSYLDWGDIKFKGDVYGDLVTEKGYFDMREANIFTRPTDFMDLKVGRQILTW
;
A
#
# COMPACT_ATOMS: atom_id res chain seq x y z
N MET A 1 -20.62 25.51 -22.67
CA MET A 1 -20.70 24.18 -22.01
C MET A 1 -19.46 23.31 -22.26
N ILE A 2 -18.96 23.19 -23.50
CA ILE A 2 -17.77 22.36 -23.85
C ILE A 2 -16.46 22.83 -23.18
N ARG A 3 -16.21 24.13 -23.07
CA ARG A 3 -14.98 24.68 -22.44
C ARG A 3 -14.84 24.33 -20.96
N SER A 4 -15.96 24.29 -20.21
CA SER A 4 -15.96 23.94 -18.78
C SER A 4 -15.64 22.45 -18.56
N ARG A 5 -16.11 21.56 -19.44
CA ARG A 5 -15.79 20.13 -19.38
C ARG A 5 -14.31 19.84 -19.66
N ILE A 6 -13.70 20.60 -20.58
CA ILE A 6 -12.27 20.47 -20.90
C ILE A 6 -11.40 20.96 -19.74
N THR A 7 -11.77 22.07 -19.07
CA THR A 7 -11.03 22.55 -17.90
C THR A 7 -11.12 21.60 -16.70
N THR A 8 -12.27 20.96 -16.48
CA THR A 8 -12.42 19.97 -15.40
C THR A 8 -11.64 18.69 -15.70
N ALA A 9 -11.67 18.20 -16.94
CA ALA A 9 -10.87 17.04 -17.36
C ALA A 9 -9.36 17.33 -17.26
N LEU A 10 -8.90 18.51 -17.66
CA LEU A 10 -7.50 18.93 -17.50
C LEU A 10 -7.09 19.04 -16.03
N ALA A 11 -7.97 19.56 -15.15
CA ALA A 11 -7.69 19.63 -13.73
C ALA A 11 -7.57 18.24 -13.08
N ILE A 12 -8.42 17.28 -13.47
CA ILE A 12 -8.34 15.89 -13.01
C ILE A 12 -7.05 15.22 -13.51
N VAL A 13 -6.67 15.44 -14.77
CA VAL A 13 -5.40 14.93 -15.33
C VAL A 13 -4.22 15.53 -14.57
N TRP A 14 -4.21 16.85 -14.34
CA TRP A 14 -3.15 17.52 -13.57
C TRP A 14 -3.06 17.05 -12.11
N PHE A 15 -4.19 16.82 -11.45
CA PHE A 15 -4.23 16.31 -10.08
C PHE A 15 -3.80 14.83 -10.02
N SER A 16 -4.19 14.03 -11.02
CA SER A 16 -3.74 12.65 -11.15
C SER A 16 -2.24 12.54 -11.46
N THR A 17 -1.66 13.47 -12.22
CA THR A 17 -0.20 13.54 -12.42
C THR A 17 0.56 14.01 -11.17
N LEU A 18 -0.09 14.75 -10.27
CA LEU A 18 0.50 15.16 -8.98
C LEU A 18 0.48 14.03 -7.94
N ILE A 19 -0.53 13.14 -8.00
CA ILE A 19 -0.61 11.92 -7.16
C ILE A 19 0.22 10.77 -7.77
N ALA A 20 0.30 10.71 -9.09
CA ALA A 20 1.14 9.76 -9.83
C ALA A 20 2.57 10.26 -10.02
N MET A 21 2.96 11.41 -9.45
CA MET A 21 4.36 11.62 -9.17
C MET A 21 4.74 10.49 -8.22
N PRO A 22 5.62 9.55 -8.62
CA PRO A 22 6.30 8.81 -7.59
C PRO A 22 6.92 9.88 -6.69
N PHE A 23 6.69 9.82 -5.38
CA PHE A 23 7.84 10.12 -4.52
C PHE A 23 8.96 9.34 -5.18
N VAL A 24 9.93 10.05 -5.77
CA VAL A 24 11.03 9.44 -6.53
C VAL A 24 11.78 8.56 -5.52
N ALA A 25 11.28 7.36 -5.30
CA ALA A 25 12.07 6.18 -5.08
C ALA A 25 12.73 6.01 -6.43
N ALA A 26 14.00 6.40 -6.48
CA ALA A 26 14.86 6.18 -7.62
C ALA A 26 14.56 4.79 -8.18
N ALA A 27 14.39 4.69 -9.50
CA ALA A 27 14.47 3.40 -10.15
C ALA A 27 15.83 2.81 -9.78
N SER A 28 15.87 1.91 -8.79
CA SER A 28 17.12 1.36 -8.31
C SER A 28 17.46 0.12 -9.12
N ASP A 29 18.67 0.16 -9.66
CA ASP A 29 19.32 -0.93 -10.36
C ASP A 29 19.29 -2.20 -9.50
N GLU A 30 19.08 -3.34 -10.17
CA GLU A 30 18.86 -4.69 -9.61
C GLU A 30 20.06 -5.27 -8.80
N ASN A 31 21.03 -4.45 -8.36
CA ASN A 31 22.28 -4.92 -7.73
C ASN A 31 22.77 -4.18 -6.47
N THR A 32 22.02 -3.25 -5.89
CA THR A 32 22.39 -2.60 -4.60
C THR A 32 21.64 -3.22 -3.42
N ALA A 33 22.07 -4.42 -3.02
CA ALA A 33 21.47 -5.21 -1.92
C ALA A 33 21.67 -4.62 -0.49
N GLY A 34 21.81 -3.31 -0.31
CA GLY A 34 22.10 -2.75 1.02
C GLY A 34 21.89 -1.26 1.27
N GLU A 35 21.51 -0.45 0.28
CA GLU A 35 21.40 1.02 0.48
C GLU A 35 19.96 1.57 0.44
N ASP A 36 18.98 0.77 0.03
CA ASP A 36 17.57 1.21 -0.15
C ASP A 36 16.61 0.70 0.95
N SER A 37 17.10 0.43 2.16
CA SER A 37 16.19 0.18 3.30
C SER A 37 15.77 1.51 3.91
N PHE A 38 14.47 1.69 4.16
CA PHE A 38 13.95 2.83 4.92
C PHE A 38 14.52 2.91 6.35
N PHE A 39 15.11 1.81 6.84
CA PHE A 39 15.73 1.69 8.15
C PHE A 39 17.14 1.10 8.03
N PRO A 40 18.14 1.87 7.57
CA PRO A 40 19.47 1.36 7.26
C PRO A 40 20.21 0.78 8.49
N ASP A 41 19.89 1.26 9.68
CA ASP A 41 20.51 0.82 10.94
C ASP A 41 19.83 -0.40 11.59
N LEU A 42 18.72 -0.88 11.03
CA LEU A 42 17.96 -2.01 11.56
C LEU A 42 17.91 -3.14 10.53
N PRO A 43 17.97 -4.43 10.96
CA PRO A 43 17.84 -5.57 10.06
C PRO A 43 16.36 -5.75 9.66
N ILE A 44 15.77 -4.74 9.01
CA ILE A 44 14.37 -4.71 8.59
C ILE A 44 14.32 -4.67 7.06
N GLU A 45 13.76 -5.72 6.48
CA GLU A 45 13.34 -5.78 5.10
C GLU A 45 11.96 -5.14 4.96
N THR A 46 11.83 -4.23 3.99
CA THR A 46 10.60 -3.49 3.74
C THR A 46 10.13 -3.74 2.32
N HIS A 47 8.90 -4.20 2.17
CA HIS A 47 8.24 -4.35 0.88
C HIS A 47 6.87 -3.68 0.92
N GLY A 48 6.39 -3.21 -0.23
CA GLY A 48 5.08 -2.58 -0.28
C GLY A 48 4.73 -2.09 -1.67
N PHE A 49 3.49 -1.65 -1.79
CA PHE A 49 3.01 -0.97 -2.98
C PHE A 49 2.00 0.10 -2.60
N TYR A 50 1.89 1.12 -3.44
CA TYR A 50 0.76 2.03 -3.43
C TYR A 50 0.06 1.94 -4.78
N GLU A 51 -1.26 1.99 -4.75
CA GLU A 51 -2.10 1.93 -5.94
C GLU A 51 -3.18 2.99 -5.83
N VAL A 52 -3.41 3.73 -6.91
CA VAL A 52 -4.51 4.70 -7.01
C VAL A 52 -5.32 4.35 -8.25
N ARG A 53 -6.62 4.11 -8.05
CA ARG A 53 -7.58 3.75 -9.10
C ARG A 53 -8.61 4.85 -9.22
N GLY A 54 -8.77 5.38 -10.43
CA GLY A 54 -9.82 6.35 -10.76
C GLY A 54 -10.64 5.87 -11.95
N GLY A 55 -11.97 5.96 -11.85
CA GLY A 55 -12.90 5.56 -12.90
C GLY A 55 -14.08 6.52 -13.00
N TYR A 56 -14.37 6.98 -14.22
CA TYR A 56 -15.47 7.90 -14.53
C TYR A 56 -16.52 7.23 -15.40
N ARG A 57 -17.79 7.54 -15.15
CA ARG A 57 -18.91 7.10 -15.99
C ARG A 57 -18.99 7.99 -17.22
N LEU A 58 -19.22 7.39 -18.39
CA LEU A 58 -19.35 8.10 -19.67
C LEU A 58 -20.77 8.63 -19.93
N GLN A 59 -21.76 8.05 -19.24
CA GLN A 59 -23.17 8.44 -19.32
C GLN A 59 -23.61 8.99 -17.98
N GLU A 60 -24.43 10.03 -18.00
CA GLU A 60 -25.02 10.64 -16.81
C GLU A 60 -26.18 9.77 -16.29
N ASP A 61 -26.17 9.50 -14.99
CA ASP A 61 -27.27 8.88 -14.27
C ASP A 61 -27.72 9.85 -13.17
N LYS A 62 -29.03 10.04 -13.02
CA LYS A 62 -29.62 10.95 -12.03
C LYS A 62 -29.41 10.49 -10.58
N TYR A 63 -29.21 9.20 -10.36
CA TYR A 63 -29.18 8.60 -9.01
C TYR A 63 -27.77 8.33 -8.50
N GLU A 64 -26.75 8.51 -9.34
CA GLU A 64 -25.39 8.05 -9.09
C GLU A 64 -24.37 9.17 -9.36
N LYS A 65 -23.21 9.11 -8.70
CA LYS A 65 -22.13 10.08 -8.92
C LYS A 65 -21.42 9.83 -10.26
N ASP A 66 -20.88 10.87 -10.90
CA ASP A 66 -20.13 10.72 -12.17
C ASP A 66 -18.85 9.90 -12.01
N MET A 67 -18.23 9.94 -10.83
CA MET A 67 -17.05 9.15 -10.48
C MET A 67 -17.49 7.78 -9.94
N SER A 68 -17.17 6.72 -10.66
CA SER A 68 -17.55 5.35 -10.32
C SER A 68 -16.61 4.72 -9.31
N ILE A 69 -15.31 5.04 -9.37
CA ILE A 69 -14.27 4.49 -8.50
C ILE A 69 -13.23 5.58 -8.26
N MET A 70 -12.84 5.76 -7.02
CA MET A 70 -11.70 6.59 -6.65
C MET A 70 -11.08 6.01 -5.37
N GLU A 71 -10.31 4.93 -5.51
CA GLU A 71 -9.70 4.20 -4.39
C GLU A 71 -8.19 4.41 -4.38
N GLY A 72 -7.63 4.72 -3.21
CA GLY A 72 -6.19 4.64 -2.95
C GLY A 72 -5.92 3.49 -2.00
N ARG A 73 -4.95 2.63 -2.30
CA ARG A 73 -4.49 1.53 -1.43
C ARG A 73 -3.00 1.61 -1.22
N PHE A 74 -2.57 1.46 0.01
CA PHE A 74 -1.18 1.34 0.41
C PHE A 74 -1.02 0.08 1.23
N GLN A 75 -0.12 -0.80 0.81
CA GLN A 75 0.22 -2.02 1.54
C GLN A 75 1.69 -1.97 1.93
N LEU A 76 1.95 -2.27 3.21
CA LEU A 76 3.27 -2.33 3.81
C LEU A 76 3.51 -3.71 4.41
N ASP A 77 4.66 -4.30 4.11
CA ASP A 77 5.19 -5.55 4.64
C ASP A 77 6.56 -5.28 5.23
N LEU A 78 6.71 -5.54 6.52
CA LEU A 78 7.93 -5.39 7.29
C LEU A 78 8.34 -6.75 7.83
N PHE A 79 9.59 -7.11 7.60
CA PHE A 79 10.16 -8.35 8.08
C PHE A 79 11.52 -8.09 8.73
N SER A 80 11.81 -8.73 9.87
CA SER A 80 13.11 -8.62 10.53
C SER A 80 13.59 -9.98 11.02
N TYR A 81 14.83 -10.32 10.69
CA TYR A 81 15.56 -11.48 11.20
C TYR A 81 16.43 -11.04 12.37
N LEU A 82 16.10 -11.48 13.59
CA LEU A 82 16.90 -11.23 14.78
C LEU A 82 17.49 -12.55 15.28
N ASP A 83 18.61 -12.49 15.99
CA ASP A 83 19.29 -13.69 16.52
C ASP A 83 18.38 -14.58 17.40
N TRP A 84 17.38 -13.99 18.05
CA TRP A 84 16.45 -14.67 18.94
C TRP A 84 15.10 -15.01 18.31
N GLY A 85 14.80 -14.49 17.12
CA GLY A 85 13.52 -14.70 16.47
C GLY A 85 13.21 -13.72 15.34
N ASP A 86 12.19 -14.07 14.57
CA ASP A 86 11.74 -13.29 13.43
C ASP A 86 10.50 -12.49 13.80
N ILE A 87 10.42 -11.25 13.30
CA ILE A 87 9.26 -10.39 13.48
C ILE A 87 8.69 -10.05 12.11
N LYS A 88 7.38 -10.26 11.96
CA LYS A 88 6.68 -9.94 10.71
C LYS A 88 5.44 -9.10 10.95
N PHE A 89 5.29 -8.04 10.18
CA PHE A 89 4.15 -7.14 10.20
C PHE A 89 3.69 -6.81 8.78
N LYS A 90 2.40 -6.96 8.52
CA LYS A 90 1.75 -6.61 7.25
C LYS A 90 0.48 -5.84 7.51
N GLY A 91 0.34 -4.68 6.87
CA GLY A 91 -0.83 -3.83 6.99
C GLY A 91 -1.23 -3.20 5.67
N ASP A 92 -2.54 -3.10 5.47
CA ASP A 92 -3.14 -2.43 4.33
C ASP A 92 -3.92 -1.21 4.83
N VAL A 93 -3.70 -0.06 4.22
CA VAL A 93 -4.53 1.14 4.34
C VAL A 93 -5.18 1.37 3.00
N TYR A 94 -6.51 1.50 2.96
CA TYR A 94 -7.19 1.87 1.74
C TYR A 94 -8.30 2.86 2.01
N GLY A 95 -8.47 3.80 1.08
CA GLY A 95 -9.46 4.86 1.17
C GLY A 95 -10.27 4.94 -0.12
N ASP A 96 -11.58 5.01 0.02
CA ASP A 96 -12.51 5.28 -1.07
C ASP A 96 -12.94 6.76 -0.99
N LEU A 97 -12.51 7.56 -1.95
CA LEU A 97 -12.83 8.97 -2.08
C LEU A 97 -14.23 9.21 -2.66
N VAL A 98 -14.92 8.18 -3.16
CA VAL A 98 -16.33 8.28 -3.58
C VAL A 98 -17.26 8.24 -2.38
N THR A 99 -17.02 7.30 -1.46
CA THR A 99 -17.76 7.20 -0.19
C THR A 99 -17.14 7.98 0.96
N GLU A 100 -15.95 8.56 0.74
CA GLU A 100 -15.16 9.33 1.71
C GLU A 100 -14.81 8.52 2.98
N LYS A 101 -14.53 7.23 2.80
CA LYS A 101 -14.21 6.30 3.90
C LYS A 101 -12.79 5.76 3.77
N GLY A 102 -12.09 5.74 4.89
CA GLY A 102 -10.79 5.09 5.05
C GLY A 102 -10.91 3.83 5.90
N TYR A 103 -10.12 2.82 5.55
CA TYR A 103 -10.04 1.55 6.25
C TYR A 103 -8.58 1.18 6.46
N PHE A 104 -8.34 0.48 7.57
CA PHE A 104 -7.05 -0.13 7.88
C PHE A 104 -7.29 -1.59 8.24
N ASP A 105 -6.55 -2.49 7.60
CA ASP A 105 -6.56 -3.91 7.90
C ASP A 105 -5.13 -4.40 8.17
N MET A 106 -4.88 -4.79 9.43
CA MET A 106 -3.63 -5.43 9.82
C MET A 106 -3.67 -6.90 9.42
N ARG A 107 -3.06 -7.27 8.29
CA ARG A 107 -3.13 -8.62 7.74
C ARG A 107 -2.31 -9.64 8.53
N GLU A 108 -1.11 -9.27 8.95
CA GLU A 108 -0.18 -10.16 9.64
C GLU A 108 0.58 -9.37 10.72
N ALA A 109 0.75 -9.97 11.89
CA ALA A 109 1.53 -9.39 12.98
C ALA A 109 1.94 -10.54 13.90
N ASN A 110 3.10 -11.13 13.68
CA ASN A 110 3.57 -12.26 14.46
C ASN A 110 5.06 -12.21 14.76
N ILE A 111 5.40 -12.92 15.82
CA ILE A 111 6.76 -13.19 16.25
C ILE A 111 6.96 -14.69 16.17
N PHE A 112 8.05 -15.10 15.53
CA PHE A 112 8.51 -16.49 15.46
C PHE A 112 9.80 -16.62 16.25
N THR A 113 9.91 -17.63 17.10
CA THR A 113 11.12 -17.91 17.86
C THR A 113 11.26 -19.40 18.11
N ARG A 114 12.50 -19.85 18.26
CA ARG A 114 12.86 -21.22 18.65
C ARG A 114 13.56 -21.15 20.00
N PRO A 115 12.83 -21.12 21.12
CA PRO A 115 13.43 -21.03 22.46
C PRO A 115 14.18 -22.29 22.86
N THR A 116 13.87 -23.45 22.25
CA THR A 116 14.56 -24.73 22.47
C THR A 116 14.63 -25.53 21.17
N ASP A 117 15.58 -26.45 21.02
CA ASP A 117 15.76 -27.25 19.79
C ASP A 117 14.54 -28.09 19.37
N PHE A 118 13.64 -28.38 20.31
CA PHE A 118 12.44 -29.19 20.07
C PHE A 118 11.15 -28.38 19.91
N MET A 119 11.20 -27.04 20.02
CA MET A 119 9.99 -26.21 20.07
C MET A 119 10.11 -24.97 19.20
N ASP A 120 9.20 -24.87 18.24
CA ASP A 120 8.96 -23.68 17.44
C ASP A 120 7.72 -22.96 17.96
N LEU A 121 7.86 -21.68 18.30
CA LEU A 121 6.78 -20.86 18.81
C LEU A 121 6.51 -19.71 17.85
N LYS A 122 5.29 -19.65 17.31
CA LYS A 122 4.79 -18.53 16.52
C LYS A 122 3.58 -17.92 17.22
N VAL A 123 3.66 -16.66 17.59
CA VAL A 123 2.60 -15.97 18.33
C VAL A 123 2.17 -14.72 17.58
N GLY A 124 0.85 -14.54 17.43
CA GLY A 124 0.25 -13.34 16.88
C GLY A 124 -0.77 -13.62 15.77
N ARG A 125 -1.07 -12.58 14.99
CA ARG A 125 -1.94 -12.68 13.82
C ARG A 125 -1.14 -13.24 12.64
N GLN A 126 -1.65 -14.32 12.08
CA GLN A 126 -1.07 -14.98 10.92
C GLN A 126 -2.16 -15.31 9.91
N ILE A 127 -1.76 -15.36 8.64
CA ILE A 127 -2.64 -15.80 7.56
C ILE A 127 -2.52 -17.33 7.48
N LEU A 128 -3.56 -18.03 7.93
CA LEU A 128 -3.68 -19.47 7.75
C LEU A 128 -4.42 -19.72 6.43
N THR A 129 -3.72 -19.62 5.32
CA THR A 129 -4.22 -20.17 4.07
C THR A 129 -3.99 -21.68 4.10
N TRP A 130 -5.06 -22.43 3.94
CA TRP A 130 -5.02 -23.87 3.65
C TRP A 130 -4.66 -24.10 2.18
#